data_AF-A0A348MX56-F1
#
_entry.id   AF-A0A348MX56-F1
#
_cell.length_a   1.000
_cell.length_b   1.000
_cell.length_c   1.000
_cell.angle_alpha   90.00
_cell.angle_beta   90.00
_cell.angle_gamma   90.00
#
_symmetry.space_group_name_H-M   'P 1'
#
loop_
_entity.id
_entity.type
_entity.pdbx_description
1 polymer ?
#
loop_
_entity_poly.entity_id
_entity_poly.type
_entity_poly.pdbx_seq_one_letter_code
_entity_poly.pdbx_strand_id
1 'polypeptide(L)' 'MDKLVITKSPALHGDVIISGAKNAALPLLMASLLADSEITFNNVPALRDITTSVKLLQGMGTKVNFNNKNS' A
#
# COMPACT_ATOMS: atom_id res chain seq x y z
N MET A 1 -16.49 -13.05 8.12
CA MET A 1 -16.16 -13.33 6.71
C MET A 1 -16.68 -12.16 5.92
N ASP A 2 -15.79 -11.40 5.29
CA ASP A 2 -16.20 -10.24 4.51
C ASP A 2 -16.82 -10.71 3.19
N LYS A 3 -17.89 -10.04 2.76
CA LYS A 3 -18.60 -10.37 1.52
C LYS A 3 -18.86 -9.11 0.72
N LEU A 4 -18.62 -9.19 -0.58
CA LEU A 4 -19.08 -8.20 -1.53
C LEU A 4 -20.43 -8.67 -2.09
N VAL A 5 -21.46 -7.84 -1.97
CA VAL A 5 -22.75 -8.04 -2.64
C VAL A 5 -22.80 -7.05 -3.79
N ILE A 6 -22.73 -7.57 -5.01
CA ILE A 6 -22.78 -6.75 -6.23
C ILE A 6 -24.21 -6.77 -6.74
N THR A 7 -24.83 -5.60 -6.87
CA THR A 7 -26.14 -5.43 -7.49
C THR A 7 -25.99 -4.97 -8.94
N LYS A 8 -26.97 -5.28 -9.78
CA LYS A 8 -26.97 -4.83 -11.17
C LYS A 8 -27.03 -3.29 -11.21
N SER A 9 -26.10 -2.66 -11.93
CA SER A 9 -26.11 -1.23 -12.21
C SER A 9 -26.21 -0.97 -13.72
N PRO A 10 -26.57 0.26 -14.14
CA PRO A 10 -26.26 0.77 -15.47
C PRO A 10 -24.74 0.75 -15.75
N ALA A 11 -24.35 0.98 -17.00
CA ALA A 11 -22.94 1.08 -17.39
C ALA A 11 -22.22 2.15 -16.56
N LEU A 12 -21.02 1.83 -16.06
CA LEU A 12 -20.19 2.76 -15.30
C LEU A 12 -19.65 3.85 -16.25
N HIS A 13 -19.64 5.10 -15.78
CA HIS A 13 -19.11 6.24 -16.52
C HIS A 13 -18.36 7.18 -15.56
N GLY A 14 -17.17 7.61 -15.98
CA GLY A 14 -16.27 8.47 -15.20
C GLY A 14 -14.85 7.92 -15.15
N ASP A 15 -13.99 8.62 -14.41
CA ASP A 15 -12.57 8.30 -14.26
C ASP A 15 -12.26 7.94 -12.80
N VAL A 16 -11.27 7.07 -12.62
CA VAL A 16 -10.73 6.71 -11.30
C VAL A 16 -9.21 6.80 -11.33
N ILE A 17 -8.62 7.25 -10.22
CA ILE A 17 -7.17 7.25 -10.05
C ILE A 17 -6.77 5.94 -9.38
N ILE A 18 -5.91 5.18 -10.06
CA ILE A 18 -5.35 3.94 -9.53
C ILE A 18 -4.13 4.24 -8.66
N SER A 19 -3.98 3.45 -7.59
CA SER A 19 -2.78 3.45 -6.77
C SER A 19 -1.63 2.72 -7.46
N GLY A 20 -0.41 2.86 -6.92
CA GLY A 20 0.78 2.21 -7.47
C GLY A 20 0.75 0.69 -7.43
N ALA A 21 1.66 0.06 -8.16
CA ALA A 21 1.70 -1.40 -8.29
C ALA A 21 2.26 -2.07 -7.02
N LYS A 22 1.54 -3.06 -6.49
CA LYS A 22 1.97 -3.88 -5.35
C LYS A 22 3.38 -4.47 -5.56
N ASN A 23 3.61 -5.03 -6.74
CA ASN A 23 4.84 -5.74 -7.06
C ASN A 23 6.04 -4.81 -7.27
N ALA A 24 5.80 -3.51 -7.44
CA ALA A 24 6.85 -2.50 -7.38
C ALA A 24 7.09 -2.04 -5.93
N ALA A 25 6.00 -1.79 -5.18
CA ALA A 25 6.07 -1.29 -3.81
C ALA A 25 6.76 -2.28 -2.85
N LEU A 26 6.46 -3.58 -2.91
CA LEU A 26 7.01 -4.59 -2.00
C LEU A 26 8.55 -4.66 -2.01
N PRO A 27 9.23 -4.85 -3.16
CA PRO A 27 10.69 -4.87 -3.18
C PRO A 27 11.30 -3.52 -2.83
N LEU A 28 10.67 -2.40 -3.19
CA LEU A 28 11.13 -1.07 -2.81
C LEU A 28 11.11 -0.83 -1.30
N LEU A 29 10.06 -1.30 -0.61
CA LEU A 29 9.99 -1.28 0.86
C LEU A 29 11.11 -2.11 1.49
N MET A 30 11.50 -3.23 0.90
CA MET A 30 12.63 -4.02 1.41
C MET A 30 13.97 -3.33 1.11
N ALA A 31 14.11 -2.74 -0.07
CA ALA A 31 15.30 -2.02 -0.48
C ALA A 31 15.59 -0.79 0.41
N SER A 32 14.58 -0.24 1.11
CA SER A 32 14.79 0.87 2.04
C SER A 32 15.71 0.51 3.21
N LEU A 33 15.88 -0.78 3.52
CA LEU A 33 16.82 -1.25 4.53
C LEU A 33 18.29 -0.99 4.17
N LEU A 34 18.58 -0.75 2.88
CA LEU A 34 19.93 -0.48 2.39
C LEU A 34 20.29 1.01 2.42
N ALA A 35 19.36 1.88 2.80
CA ALA A 35 19.58 3.33 2.76
C ALA A 35 20.05 3.87 4.10
N ASP A 36 21.01 4.78 4.04
CA ASP A 36 21.56 5.47 5.23
C ASP A 36 20.76 6.73 5.61
N SER A 37 19.64 6.98 4.93
CA SER A 37 18.79 8.16 5.14
C SER A 37 17.32 7.83 5.00
N GLU A 38 16.46 8.74 5.45
CA GLU A 38 15.02 8.59 5.35
C GLU A 38 14.55 8.52 3.90
N ILE A 39 13.69 7.54 3.60
CA ILE A 39 13.06 7.38 2.28
C ILE A 39 11.55 7.60 2.41
N THR A 40 11.01 8.40 1.49
CA THR A 40 9.56 8.56 1.31
C THR A 40 9.09 7.83 0.06
N PHE A 41 8.15 6.90 0.22
CA PHE A 41 7.46 6.24 -0.88
C PHE A 41 6.11 6.90 -1.14
N ASN A 42 5.89 7.36 -2.37
CA ASN A 42 4.62 7.93 -2.82
C ASN A 42 3.82 6.91 -3.62
N ASN A 43 2.50 7.09 -3.67
CA ASN A 43 1.57 6.24 -4.43
C ASN A 43 1.63 4.74 -4.04
N VAL A 44 1.90 4.44 -2.78
CA VAL A 44 1.90 3.06 -2.26
C VAL A 44 0.46 2.56 -2.14
N PRO A 45 0.10 1.39 -2.68
CA PRO A 45 -1.27 0.89 -2.63
C PRO A 45 -1.66 0.44 -1.22
N ALA A 46 -2.89 0.72 -0.80
CA ALA A 46 -3.42 0.32 0.51
C ALA A 46 -3.87 -1.16 0.49
N LEU A 47 -2.92 -2.09 0.52
CA LEU A 47 -3.15 -3.53 0.46
C LEU A 47 -2.67 -4.23 1.72
N ARG A 48 -3.26 -5.39 2.03
CA ARG A 48 -2.86 -6.20 3.19
C ARG A 48 -1.39 -6.61 3.16
N ASP A 49 -0.86 -6.94 1.98
CA ASP A 49 0.55 -7.30 1.80
C ASP A 49 1.47 -6.13 2.20
N ILE A 50 1.11 -4.90 1.81
CA ILE A 50 1.86 -3.67 2.19
C ILE A 50 1.83 -3.47 3.70
N THR A 51 0.65 -3.54 4.33
CA THR A 51 0.53 -3.39 5.78
C THR A 51 1.31 -4.47 6.53
N THR A 52 1.34 -5.70 6.01
CA THR A 52 2.11 -6.81 6.58
C THR A 52 3.61 -6.54 6.48
N SER A 53 4.08 -6.09 5.32
CA SER A 53 5.49 -5.72 5.11
C SER A 53 5.92 -4.55 5.99
N VAL A 54 5.08 -3.52 6.15
CA VAL A 54 5.35 -2.40 7.07
C VAL A 54 5.52 -2.91 8.51
N LYS A 55 4.62 -3.77 8.99
CA LYS A 55 4.72 -4.37 10.32
C LYS A 55 5.98 -5.22 10.49
N LEU A 56 6.37 -5.97 9.47
CA LEU A 56 7.62 -6.74 9.47
C LEU A 56 8.84 -5.81 9.63
N LEU A 57 8.92 -4.76 8.81
CA LEU A 57 9.99 -3.78 8.88
C LEU A 57 10.03 -3.10 10.27
N GLN A 58 8.87 -2.74 10.83
CA GLN A 58 8.78 -2.19 12.19
C GLN A 58 9.28 -3.20 13.25
N GLY A 59 8.94 -4.48 13.10
CA GLY A 59 9.45 -5.57 13.95
C GLY A 59 10.96 -5.78 13.87
N MET A 60 11.59 -5.37 12.77
CA MET A 60 13.05 -5.34 12.61
C MET A 60 13.71 -4.08 13.21
N GLY A 61 12.92 -3.21 13.85
CA GLY A 61 13.41 -1.99 14.51
C GLY A 61 13.38 -0.73 13.64
N THR A 62 12.89 -0.80 12.40
CA THR A 62 12.76 0.39 11.56
C THR A 62 11.62 1.28 12.03
N LYS A 63 11.81 2.60 11.94
CA LYS A 63 10.72 3.57 12.17
C LYS A 63 10.01 3.81 10.85
N VAL A 64 8.76 3.36 10.74
CA VAL A 64 7.94 3.56 9.55
C VAL A 64 6.74 4.42 9.92
N ASN A 65 6.57 5.54 9.23
CA ASN A 65 5.34 6.34 9.27
C ASN A 65 4.52 6.02 8.02
N PHE A 66 3.39 5.34 8.19
CA PHE A 66 2.49 4.99 7.11
C PHE A 66 1.18 5.76 7.24
N ASN A 67 1.04 6.83 6.45
CA ASN A 67 -0.17 7.63 6.41
C ASN A 67 -1.15 7.03 5.40
N ASN A 68 -2.08 6.21 5.89
CA ASN A 68 -3.16 5.70 5.06
C ASN A 68 -4.25 6.77 4.92
N LYS A 69 -4.21 7.56 3.83
CA LYS A 69 -5.17 8.64 3.57
C LYS A 69 -6.57 8.19 3.10
N ASN A 70 -6.88 6.89 3.17
CA ASN A 70 -8.13 6.32 2.69
C ASN A 70 -9.03 5.81 3.82
N SER A 71 -9.24 6.61 4.87
CA SER A 71 -10.33 6.44 5.85
C SER A 71 -11.37 7.53 5.66
#